data_AF-A0A5C5R8P1-F1
#
_entry.id   AF-A0A5C5R8P1-F1
#
_cell.length_a   1.000
_cell.length_b   1.000
_cell.length_c   1.000
_cell.angle_alpha   90.00
_cell.angle_beta   90.00
_cell.angle_gamma   90.00
#
_symmetry.space_group_name_H-M   'P 1'
#
loop_
_entity.id
_entity.type
_entity.pdbx_description
1 polymer ?
#
loop_
_entity_poly.entity_id
_entity_poly.type
_entity_poly.pdbx_seq_one_letter_code
_entity_poly.pdbx_strand_id
1 'polypeptide(L)'
;IELPRNRAELQFEISEGRTGQIKKINFTGNENISDSKLLRQMRVRESGLRTIFSSGDRYDPYTIQEELDQVQQYYRNNGYLKAEVNYSSATISPNQDTIYLDIDIHEGKKYHFGDFTVVGNYPSVDKEELLSLVDIKPGSLYRAKTVEATVKALQDRLGNEGYAQARVNAIPR
;
A
#
# COMPACT_ATOMS: atom_id res chain seq x y z
N ILE A 1 24.01 -10.75 40.30
CA ILE A 1 23.30 -11.43 41.41
C ILE A 1 23.22 -12.90 41.02
N GLU A 2 23.86 -13.81 41.75
CA GLU A 2 23.76 -15.25 41.43
C GLU A 2 22.43 -15.80 41.97
N LEU A 3 21.57 -16.28 41.06
CA LEU A 3 20.26 -16.83 41.40
C LEU A 3 20.37 -18.33 41.65
N PRO A 4 19.88 -18.85 42.79
CA PRO A 4 19.87 -20.29 43.04
C PRO A 4 18.87 -21.02 42.12
N ARG A 5 19.21 -22.28 41.80
CA ARG A 5 18.49 -23.27 40.95
C ARG A 5 18.68 -23.14 39.43
N ASN A 6 19.92 -22.94 38.95
CA ASN A 6 20.23 -22.92 37.52
C ASN A 6 19.36 -21.92 36.73
N ARG A 7 19.22 -20.70 37.28
CA ARG A 7 18.46 -19.61 36.67
C ARG A 7 19.42 -18.49 36.29
N ALA A 8 19.27 -17.99 35.08
CA ALA A 8 19.97 -16.80 34.62
C ALA A 8 18.99 -15.62 34.60
N GLU A 9 19.45 -14.46 35.03
CA GLU A 9 18.74 -13.20 34.90
C GLU A 9 19.29 -12.47 33.67
N LEU A 10 18.40 -12.15 32.73
CA LEU A 10 18.73 -11.32 31.58
C LEU A 10 18.24 -9.91 31.88
N GLN A 11 19.17 -9.00 32.12
CA GLN A 11 18.88 -7.58 32.26
C GLN A 11 19.24 -6.88 30.96
N PHE A 12 18.23 -6.32 30.30
CA PHE A 12 18.42 -5.48 29.12
C PHE A 12 18.36 -4.02 29.56
N GLU A 13 19.48 -3.31 29.41
CA GLU A 13 19.50 -1.86 29.53
C GLU A 13 19.35 -1.28 28.12
N ILE A 14 18.16 -0.76 27.83
CA ILE A 14 17.84 -0.18 26.52
C ILE A 14 17.92 1.34 26.66
N SER A 15 18.85 1.96 25.93
CA SER A 15 18.90 3.41 25.77
C SER A 15 18.25 3.80 24.45
N GLU A 16 16.95 4.11 24.50
CA GLU A 16 16.24 4.66 23.35
C GLU A 16 16.71 6.11 23.16
N GLY A 17 17.50 6.35 22.11
CA GLY A 17 17.90 7.70 21.69
C GLY A 17 16.70 8.54 21.24
N ARG A 18 16.96 9.73 20.71
CA ARG A 18 15.89 10.57 20.14
C ARG A 18 15.32 9.91 18.88
N THR A 19 13.99 9.90 18.74
CA THR A 19 13.34 9.46 17.51
C THR A 19 13.59 10.47 16.40
N GLY A 20 14.20 10.01 15.30
CA GLY A 20 14.39 10.84 14.11
C GLY A 20 13.05 11.32 13.54
N GLN A 21 12.97 12.61 13.25
CA GLN A 21 11.78 13.24 12.66
C GLN A 21 11.94 13.42 11.15
N ILE A 22 10.88 13.12 10.40
CA ILE A 22 10.85 13.25 8.94
C ILE A 22 10.66 14.72 8.61
N LYS A 23 11.74 15.35 8.15
CA LYS A 23 11.73 16.78 7.83
C LYS A 23 11.14 17.08 6.47
N LYS A 24 11.43 16.21 5.51
CA LYS A 24 11.05 16.39 4.12
C LYS A 24 10.93 15.05 3.42
N ILE A 25 9.98 14.96 2.50
CA ILE A 25 9.79 13.83 1.60
C ILE A 25 9.91 14.38 0.18
N ASN A 26 10.90 13.88 -0.58
CA ASN A 26 11.06 14.21 -1.99
C ASN A 26 10.53 13.05 -2.84
N PHE A 27 9.78 13.39 -3.88
CA PHE A 27 9.35 12.44 -4.90
C PHE A 27 10.12 12.70 -6.19
N THR A 28 10.59 11.63 -6.83
CA THR A 28 11.26 11.70 -8.12
C THR A 28 10.53 10.80 -9.12
N GLY A 29 10.38 11.24 -10.37
CA GLY A 29 9.75 10.45 -11.44
C GLY A 29 8.22 10.57 -11.54
N ASN A 30 7.60 11.39 -10.68
CA ASN A 30 6.18 11.71 -10.75
C ASN A 30 5.92 12.92 -11.68
N GLU A 31 5.58 12.65 -12.94
CA GLU A 31 5.31 13.68 -13.95
C GLU A 31 3.81 14.04 -14.03
N ASN A 32 2.93 13.07 -13.84
CA ASN A 32 1.49 13.26 -14.03
C ASN A 32 0.75 13.58 -12.72
N ILE A 33 1.34 13.27 -11.56
CA ILE A 33 0.76 13.52 -10.25
C ILE A 33 1.72 14.35 -9.40
N SER A 34 1.27 15.52 -8.94
CA SER A 34 2.06 16.42 -8.11
C SER A 34 2.37 15.84 -6.72
N ASP A 35 3.54 16.17 -6.17
CA ASP A 35 4.00 15.80 -4.82
C ASP A 35 2.94 16.05 -3.75
N SER A 36 2.29 17.22 -3.78
CA SER A 36 1.26 17.57 -2.80
C SER A 36 0.06 16.62 -2.80
N LYS A 37 -0.27 15.98 -3.93
CA LYS A 37 -1.34 14.97 -4.01
C LYS A 37 -0.87 13.65 -3.43
N LEU A 38 0.38 13.28 -3.65
CA LEU A 38 1.02 12.07 -3.11
C LEU A 38 1.15 12.16 -1.59
N LEU A 39 1.67 13.29 -1.08
CA LEU A 39 1.74 13.60 0.35
C LEU A 39 0.38 13.54 1.05
N ARG A 40 -0.71 13.86 0.35
CA ARG A 40 -2.08 13.76 0.91
C ARG A 40 -2.59 12.33 1.00
N GLN A 41 -2.03 11.39 0.24
CA GLN A 41 -2.37 9.98 0.37
C GLN A 41 -1.64 9.34 1.54
N MET A 42 -0.51 9.92 1.95
CA MET A 42 0.27 9.41 3.07
C MET A 42 -0.30 9.88 4.42
N ARG A 43 -0.21 9.04 5.45
CA ARG A 43 -0.52 9.43 6.84
C ARG A 43 0.66 10.15 7.48
N VAL A 44 1.88 9.73 7.11
CA VAL A 44 3.13 10.39 7.49
C VAL A 44 3.19 11.79 6.90
N ARG A 45 3.69 12.75 7.69
CA ARG A 45 3.78 14.15 7.30
C ARG A 45 5.16 14.72 7.56
N GLU A 46 5.55 15.67 6.73
CA GLU A 46 6.74 16.49 6.96
C GLU A 46 6.58 17.32 8.25
N SER A 47 7.63 17.35 9.08
CA SER A 47 7.65 18.12 10.31
C SER A 47 7.44 19.61 10.07
N GLY A 48 6.38 20.16 10.66
CA GLY A 48 6.05 21.59 10.59
C GLY A 48 5.10 22.04 11.71
N LEU A 49 4.66 23.30 11.67
CA LEU A 49 3.77 23.89 12.69
C LEU A 49 2.47 23.06 12.91
N ARG A 50 2.03 22.31 11.90
CA ARG A 50 0.84 21.45 11.97
C ARG A 50 1.08 20.09 12.63
N THR A 51 2.33 19.59 12.68
CA THR A 51 2.65 18.29 13.28
C THR A 51 3.02 18.39 14.75
N ILE A 52 3.11 19.61 15.33
CA ILE A 52 3.42 19.82 16.76
C ILE A 52 2.46 19.05 17.69
N PHE A 53 1.20 18.88 17.27
CA PHE A 53 0.16 18.15 18.02
C PHE A 53 -0.06 16.71 17.55
N SER A 54 0.73 16.20 16.57
CA SER A 54 0.55 14.86 16.01
C SER A 54 1.88 14.12 15.88
N SER A 55 1.95 12.88 16.33
CA SER A 55 3.15 12.01 16.17
C SER A 55 3.38 11.51 14.73
N GLY A 56 2.77 12.14 13.72
CA GLY A 56 2.78 11.71 12.32
C GLY A 56 4.08 12.02 11.57
N ASP A 57 5.06 12.62 12.22
CA ASP A 57 6.37 12.95 11.66
C ASP A 57 7.50 12.06 12.21
N ARG A 58 7.18 11.04 13.00
CA ARG A 58 8.15 10.05 13.48
C ARG A 58 8.49 9.07 12.37
N TYR A 59 9.78 8.81 12.19
CA TYR A 59 10.21 7.78 11.27
C TYR A 59 10.04 6.38 11.86
N ASP A 60 9.34 5.53 11.13
CA ASP A 60 9.23 4.10 11.37
C ASP A 60 9.30 3.39 10.00
N PRO A 61 10.31 2.53 9.75
CA PRO A 61 10.46 1.80 8.51
C PRO A 61 9.20 1.01 8.09
N TYR A 62 8.47 0.43 9.05
CA TYR A 62 7.26 -0.33 8.75
C TYR A 62 6.14 0.58 8.26
N THR A 63 5.93 1.70 8.97
CA THR A 63 4.97 2.73 8.56
C THR A 63 5.31 3.25 7.17
N ILE A 64 6.58 3.54 6.87
CA ILE A 64 7.00 4.02 5.54
C ILE A 64 6.63 3.02 4.43
N GLN A 65 6.84 1.72 4.63
CA GLN A 65 6.47 0.72 3.63
C GLN A 65 4.96 0.74 3.35
N GLU A 66 4.12 0.85 4.38
CA GLU A 66 2.66 1.01 4.21
C GLU A 66 2.31 2.27 3.43
N GLU A 67 3.01 3.39 3.68
CA GLU A 67 2.80 4.64 2.96
C GLU A 67 3.15 4.52 1.46
N LEU A 68 4.25 3.83 1.13
CA LEU A 68 4.63 3.57 -0.27
C LEU A 68 3.57 2.75 -0.98
N ASP A 69 3.01 1.74 -0.31
CA ASP A 69 1.92 0.92 -0.83
C ASP A 69 0.65 1.74 -1.06
N GLN A 70 0.31 2.68 -0.16
CA GLN A 70 -0.81 3.60 -0.35
C GLN A 70 -0.62 4.49 -1.58
N VAL A 71 0.58 5.06 -1.76
CA VAL A 71 0.91 5.87 -2.93
C VAL A 71 0.83 5.03 -4.20
N GLN A 72 1.38 3.81 -4.20
CA GLN A 72 1.31 2.89 -5.33
C GLN A 72 -0.15 2.51 -5.66
N GLN A 73 -0.97 2.23 -4.65
CA GLN A 73 -2.39 1.94 -4.84
C GLN A 73 -3.13 3.14 -5.42
N TYR A 74 -2.78 4.37 -5.01
CA TYR A 74 -3.32 5.59 -5.59
C TYR A 74 -3.01 5.69 -7.08
N TYR A 75 -1.78 5.41 -7.51
CA TYR A 75 -1.45 5.36 -8.94
C TYR A 75 -2.25 4.29 -9.69
N ARG A 76 -2.33 3.07 -9.15
CA ARG A 76 -3.10 1.98 -9.77
C ARG A 76 -4.59 2.29 -9.87
N ASN A 77 -5.13 3.07 -8.95
CA ASN A 77 -6.51 3.58 -9.01
C ASN A 77 -6.73 4.70 -10.03
N ASN A 78 -5.65 5.32 -10.52
CA ASN A 78 -5.67 6.35 -11.56
C ASN A 78 -5.24 5.83 -12.95
N GLY A 79 -5.29 4.51 -13.16
CA GLY A 79 -5.02 3.90 -14.46
C GLY A 79 -3.59 3.39 -14.66
N TYR A 80 -2.68 3.61 -13.72
CA TYR A 80 -1.29 3.20 -13.85
C TYR A 80 -1.08 1.77 -13.32
N LEU A 81 -1.42 0.77 -14.14
CA LEU A 81 -1.34 -0.65 -13.75
C LEU A 81 0.07 -1.08 -13.32
N LYS A 82 1.09 -0.59 -14.03
CA LYS A 82 2.50 -0.91 -13.80
C LYS A 82 3.23 0.15 -12.97
N ALA A 83 2.50 0.95 -12.19
CA ALA A 83 3.13 1.90 -11.30
C ALA A 83 3.92 1.16 -10.21
N GLU A 84 5.16 1.59 -10.02
CA GLU A 84 6.06 1.12 -8.98
C GLU A 84 6.54 2.31 -8.16
N VAL A 85 6.49 2.18 -6.84
CA VAL A 85 6.91 3.22 -5.90
C VAL A 85 7.95 2.57 -5.00
N ASN A 86 9.20 3.01 -5.14
CA ASN A 86 10.34 2.43 -4.46
C ASN A 86 10.94 3.41 -3.47
N TYR A 87 11.38 2.87 -2.36
CA TYR A 87 12.22 3.62 -1.43
C TYR A 87 13.62 3.76 -2.02
N SER A 88 14.08 5.00 -2.22
CA SER A 88 15.40 5.26 -2.78
C SER A 88 16.45 5.33 -1.68
N SER A 89 16.26 6.27 -0.74
CA SER A 89 17.15 6.45 0.41
C SER A 89 16.50 7.23 1.54
N ALA A 90 17.01 7.03 2.76
CA ALA A 90 16.87 8.00 3.84
C ALA A 90 18.23 8.60 4.15
N THR A 91 18.31 9.93 4.13
CA THR A 91 19.46 10.64 4.65
C THR A 91 19.16 11.09 6.07
N ILE A 92 19.97 10.62 7.01
CA ILE A 92 19.90 11.02 8.41
C ILE A 92 20.89 12.18 8.61
N SER A 93 20.42 13.27 9.22
CA SER A 93 21.28 14.40 9.58
C SER A 93 22.40 13.97 10.54
N PRO A 94 23.55 14.68 10.58
CA PRO A 94 24.66 14.36 11.50
C PRO A 94 24.25 14.29 12.98
N ASN A 95 23.21 15.04 13.35
CA ASN A 95 22.67 15.09 14.72
C ASN A 95 21.67 13.95 15.01
N GLN A 96 21.42 13.04 14.07
CA GLN A 96 20.47 11.91 14.15
C GLN A 96 18.99 12.26 14.43
N ASP A 97 18.69 13.54 14.60
CA ASP A 97 17.34 14.02 14.93
C ASP A 97 16.43 14.25 13.70
N THR A 98 17.01 14.29 12.49
CA THR A 98 16.30 14.70 11.27
C THR A 98 16.53 13.72 10.13
N ILE A 99 15.46 13.34 9.44
CA ILE A 99 15.44 12.37 8.34
C ILE A 99 14.85 13.03 7.10
N TYR A 100 15.54 12.86 5.97
CA TYR A 100 15.06 13.21 4.63
C TYR A 100 14.75 11.92 3.89
N LEU A 101 13.55 11.80 3.35
CA LEU A 101 13.09 10.62 2.61
C LEU A 101 13.06 10.92 1.12
N ASP A 102 13.70 10.07 0.33
CA ASP A 102 13.66 10.15 -1.12
C ASP A 102 12.93 8.92 -1.68
N ILE A 103 11.87 9.18 -2.43
CA ILE A 103 10.97 8.16 -2.98
C ILE A 103 11.03 8.25 -4.51
N ASP A 104 11.41 7.15 -5.15
CA ASP A 104 11.47 7.04 -6.59
C ASP A 104 10.20 6.39 -7.13
N ILE A 105 9.57 7.04 -8.09
CA ILE A 105 8.30 6.62 -8.69
C ILE A 105 8.51 6.34 -10.16
N HIS A 106 8.12 5.13 -10.57
CA HIS A 106 7.94 4.78 -11.97
C HIS A 106 6.44 4.72 -12.27
N GLU A 107 5.87 5.82 -12.82
CA GLU A 107 4.43 5.89 -13.08
C GLU A 107 3.97 4.88 -14.16
N GLY A 108 4.77 4.71 -15.21
CA GLY A 108 4.41 3.91 -16.37
C GLY A 108 3.29 4.52 -17.22
N LYS A 109 2.62 3.69 -18.03
CA LYS A 109 1.54 4.13 -18.93
C LYS A 109 0.17 3.96 -18.28
N LYS A 110 -0.80 4.76 -18.72
CA LYS A 110 -2.22 4.54 -18.39
C LYS A 110 -2.76 3.35 -19.18
N TYR A 111 -3.49 2.50 -18.48
CA TYR A 111 -4.20 1.35 -19.03
C TYR A 111 -5.71 1.56 -18.93
N HIS A 112 -6.42 0.93 -19.85
CA HIS A 112 -7.87 0.89 -19.87
C HIS A 112 -8.30 -0.57 -19.72
N PHE A 113 -9.50 -0.80 -19.18
CA PHE A 113 -10.06 -2.13 -19.12
C PHE A 113 -10.35 -2.63 -20.53
N GLY A 114 -9.84 -3.82 -20.85
CA GLY A 114 -10.25 -4.56 -22.04
C GLY A 114 -11.50 -5.39 -21.77
N ASP A 115 -11.75 -6.35 -22.64
CA ASP A 115 -12.74 -7.39 -22.38
C ASP A 115 -12.30 -8.27 -21.22
N PHE A 116 -13.27 -8.82 -20.49
CA PHE A 116 -13.02 -9.74 -19.39
C PHE A 116 -13.69 -11.09 -19.66
N THR A 117 -13.15 -12.14 -19.06
CA THR A 117 -13.75 -13.47 -19.11
C THR A 117 -13.51 -14.15 -17.78
N VAL A 118 -14.56 -14.77 -17.23
CA VAL A 118 -14.47 -15.56 -16.01
C VAL A 118 -14.25 -17.02 -16.40
N VAL A 119 -13.14 -17.59 -15.96
CA VAL A 119 -12.75 -18.99 -16.19
C VAL A 119 -12.50 -19.65 -14.84
N GLY A 120 -13.06 -20.84 -14.62
CA GLY A 120 -12.91 -21.56 -13.36
C GLY A 120 -13.94 -22.69 -13.20
N ASN A 121 -13.90 -23.34 -12.04
CA ASN A 121 -14.86 -24.36 -11.64
C ASN A 121 -15.82 -23.77 -10.60
N TYR A 122 -17.09 -23.63 -10.97
CA TYR A 122 -18.16 -23.07 -10.14
C TYR A 122 -19.45 -23.89 -10.34
N PRO A 123 -19.48 -25.18 -9.96
CA PRO A 123 -20.50 -26.13 -10.40
C PRO A 123 -21.92 -25.78 -9.90
N SER A 124 -22.04 -25.00 -8.82
CA SER A 124 -23.32 -24.62 -8.22
C SER A 124 -23.76 -23.18 -8.51
N VAL A 125 -23.01 -22.40 -9.30
CA VAL A 125 -23.34 -20.99 -9.58
C VAL A 125 -23.37 -20.73 -11.08
N ASP A 126 -24.38 -19.99 -11.54
CA ASP A 126 -24.49 -19.61 -12.94
C ASP A 126 -23.40 -18.59 -13.32
N LYS A 127 -22.80 -18.79 -14.50
CA LYS A 127 -21.83 -17.86 -15.07
C LYS A 127 -22.45 -16.49 -15.31
N GLU A 128 -23.70 -16.43 -15.76
CA GLU A 128 -24.38 -15.16 -16.05
C GLU A 128 -24.56 -14.32 -14.79
N GLU A 129 -24.87 -14.98 -13.66
CA GLU A 129 -24.95 -14.32 -12.36
C GLU A 129 -23.60 -13.76 -11.93
N LEU A 130 -22.51 -14.53 -12.06
CA LEU A 130 -21.16 -14.04 -11.76
C LEU A 130 -20.74 -12.87 -12.66
N LEU A 131 -21.10 -12.91 -13.94
CA LEU A 131 -20.81 -11.81 -14.87
C LEU A 131 -21.58 -10.53 -14.51
N SER A 132 -22.80 -10.65 -13.98
CA SER A 132 -23.58 -9.49 -13.53
C SER A 132 -22.97 -8.76 -12.33
N LEU A 133 -22.14 -9.43 -11.54
CA LEU A 133 -21.41 -8.84 -10.40
C LEU A 133 -20.16 -8.06 -10.83
N VAL A 134 -19.74 -8.17 -12.09
CA VAL A 134 -18.54 -7.49 -12.60
C VAL A 134 -18.90 -6.08 -13.08
N ASP A 135 -18.58 -5.07 -12.27
CA ASP A 135 -18.76 -3.64 -12.62
C ASP A 135 -17.55 -3.09 -13.43
N ILE A 136 -17.11 -3.84 -14.44
CA ILE A 136 -16.02 -3.43 -15.33
C ILE A 136 -16.60 -3.08 -16.69
N LYS A 137 -16.42 -1.82 -17.09
CA LYS A 137 -16.81 -1.31 -18.41
C LYS A 137 -15.59 -1.34 -19.35
N PRO A 138 -15.61 -2.14 -20.43
CA PRO A 138 -14.55 -2.11 -21.44
C PRO A 138 -14.33 -0.68 -21.97
N GLY A 139 -13.07 -0.32 -22.18
CA GLY A 139 -12.64 1.02 -22.61
C GLY A 139 -12.56 2.07 -21.50
N SER A 140 -13.09 1.81 -20.30
CA SER A 140 -12.92 2.73 -19.16
C SER A 140 -11.51 2.66 -18.57
N LEU A 141 -11.06 3.75 -17.92
CA LEU A 141 -9.74 3.81 -17.29
C LEU A 141 -9.60 2.71 -16.22
N TYR A 142 -8.46 2.02 -16.22
CA TYR A 142 -8.18 1.00 -15.22
C TYR A 142 -8.25 1.57 -13.80
N ARG A 143 -8.90 0.84 -12.90
CA ARG A 143 -8.92 1.15 -11.46
C ARG A 143 -8.74 -0.12 -10.66
N ALA A 144 -7.65 -0.21 -9.90
CA ALA A 144 -7.41 -1.37 -9.04
C ALA A 144 -8.57 -1.65 -8.07
N LYS A 145 -9.16 -0.61 -7.45
CA LYS A 145 -10.33 -0.71 -6.58
C LYS A 145 -11.52 -1.43 -7.23
N THR A 146 -11.78 -1.20 -8.52
CA THR A 146 -12.87 -1.88 -9.24
C THR A 146 -12.58 -3.38 -9.39
N VAL A 147 -11.32 -3.74 -9.67
CA VAL A 147 -10.88 -5.14 -9.74
C VAL A 147 -10.98 -5.81 -8.37
N GLU A 148 -10.48 -5.17 -7.32
CA GLU A 148 -10.56 -5.66 -5.94
C GLU A 148 -12.01 -5.86 -5.50
N ALA A 149 -12.90 -4.90 -5.79
CA ALA A 149 -14.32 -5.01 -5.49
C ALA A 149 -14.98 -6.16 -6.25
N THR A 150 -14.63 -6.36 -7.53
CA THR A 150 -15.13 -7.48 -8.34
C THR A 150 -14.68 -8.82 -7.77
N VAL A 151 -13.38 -8.96 -7.46
CA VAL A 151 -12.82 -10.18 -6.85
C VAL A 151 -13.54 -10.50 -5.54
N LYS A 152 -13.73 -9.49 -4.69
CA LYS A 152 -14.45 -9.62 -3.42
C LYS A 152 -15.91 -10.04 -3.63
N ALA A 153 -16.63 -9.40 -4.54
CA ALA A 153 -18.03 -9.72 -4.83
C ALA A 153 -18.20 -11.18 -5.31
N LEU A 154 -17.29 -11.64 -6.17
CA LEU A 154 -17.27 -13.04 -6.63
C LEU A 154 -16.95 -14.01 -5.48
N GLN A 155 -15.98 -13.67 -4.63
CA GLN A 155 -15.64 -14.49 -3.45
C GLN A 155 -16.80 -14.57 -2.47
N ASP A 156 -17.44 -13.45 -2.14
CA ASP A 156 -18.56 -13.39 -1.21
C ASP A 156 -19.76 -14.19 -1.74
N ARG A 157 -20.06 -14.09 -3.05
CA ARG A 157 -21.13 -14.86 -3.69
C ARG A 157 -20.90 -16.36 -3.64
N LEU A 158 -19.66 -16.81 -3.90
CA LEU A 158 -19.27 -18.22 -3.78
C LEU A 158 -19.27 -18.67 -2.31
N GLY A 159 -18.83 -17.81 -1.38
CA GLY A 159 -18.88 -18.07 0.05
C GLY A 159 -20.29 -18.37 0.54
N ASN A 160 -21.30 -17.65 0.04
CA ASN A 160 -22.71 -17.87 0.38
C ASN A 160 -23.25 -19.24 -0.05
N GLU A 161 -22.64 -19.90 -1.04
CA GLU A 161 -22.99 -21.27 -1.48
C GLU A 161 -22.23 -22.36 -0.72
N GLY A 162 -21.46 -21.98 0.31
CA GLY A 162 -20.68 -22.89 1.13
C GLY A 162 -19.22 -23.05 0.69
N TYR A 163 -18.75 -22.31 -0.33
CA TYR A 163 -17.35 -22.33 -0.75
C TYR A 163 -16.47 -21.42 0.13
N ALA A 164 -16.20 -21.83 1.37
CA ALA A 164 -15.41 -21.06 2.34
C ALA A 164 -13.96 -20.74 1.91
N GLN A 165 -13.41 -21.48 0.93
CA GLN A 165 -12.04 -21.31 0.43
C GLN A 165 -12.01 -20.89 -1.05
N ALA A 166 -13.05 -20.21 -1.54
CA ALA A 166 -13.09 -19.72 -2.91
C ALA A 166 -11.89 -18.80 -3.21
N ARG A 167 -11.10 -19.17 -4.22
CA ARG A 167 -9.96 -18.37 -4.71
C ARG A 167 -10.33 -17.74 -6.04
N VAL A 168 -10.34 -16.41 -6.08
CA VAL A 168 -10.59 -15.62 -7.28
C VAL A 168 -9.35 -14.78 -7.54
N ASN A 169 -8.75 -14.94 -8.72
CA ASN A 169 -7.54 -14.22 -9.12
C ASN A 169 -7.82 -13.41 -10.38
N ALA A 170 -7.50 -12.12 -10.36
CA ALA A 170 -7.55 -11.26 -11.54
C ALA A 170 -6.19 -11.29 -12.24
N ILE A 171 -6.16 -11.75 -13.49
CA ILE A 171 -4.94 -11.80 -14.30
C ILE A 171 -5.10 -10.82 -15.46
N PRO A 172 -4.37 -9.69 -15.48
CA PRO A 172 -4.35 -8.81 -16.64
C PRO A 172 -3.68 -9.56 -17.82
N ARG A 173 -4.28 -9.48 -19.01
CA ARG A 173 -3.76 -10.05 -20.26
C ARG A 173 -3.40 -8.96 -21.25
#